data_AF-A0A932PC66-F1
#
_entry.id   AF-A0A932PC66-F1
#
_cell.length_a   1.000
_cell.length_b   1.000
_cell.length_c   1.000
_cell.angle_alpha   90.00
_cell.angle_beta   90.00
_cell.angle_gamma   90.00
#
_symmetry.space_group_name_H-M   'P 1'
#
loop_
_entity.id
_entity.type
_entity.pdbx_description
1 polymer ?
#
loop_
_entity_poly.entity_id
_entity_poly.type
_entity_poly.pdbx_seq_one_letter_code
_entity_poly.pdbx_strand_id
1 'polypeptide(L)'
;MAFADVDPPVVVSGTDASVLIREAAHQHLASGQVEQLQWLCAHPEAPEDLLPELCDRGICLDELGHRSGPRKLLERLAERFGYDEAINTLAVQLYTDAEVPADAFVRFIEQYRDRGWMLETLAHQVPSSQEKAQAFCSVAAGHPDGQHFLELRNVKLQELEAQSATAPAEIDRLFASGEPRVWRALAGNPNVSTNILEQLASTTGIRLARQIRTDARANLARKSQ
;
A
#
# COMPACT_ATOMS: atom_id res chain seq x y z
N MET A 1 -46.17 23.22 27.10
CA MET A 1 -45.48 23.65 25.87
C MET A 1 -43.99 23.48 26.12
N ALA A 2 -43.40 22.39 25.62
CA ALA A 2 -41.98 22.13 25.73
C ALA A 2 -41.28 22.79 24.53
N PHE A 3 -40.30 23.66 24.80
CA PHE A 3 -39.44 24.19 23.77
C PHE A 3 -38.47 23.08 23.36
N ALA A 4 -38.50 22.71 22.08
CA ALA A 4 -37.52 21.81 21.52
C ALA A 4 -36.12 22.46 21.64
N ASP A 5 -35.18 21.74 22.25
CA ASP A 5 -33.77 22.09 22.21
C ASP A 5 -33.35 22.15 20.74
N VAL A 6 -33.10 23.38 20.27
CA VAL A 6 -32.48 23.61 18.96
C VAL A 6 -30.99 23.49 19.20
N ASP A 7 -30.37 22.47 18.62
CA ASP A 7 -28.92 22.30 18.69
C ASP A 7 -28.23 23.59 18.22
N PRO A 8 -27.20 24.06 18.95
CA PRO A 8 -26.47 25.26 18.57
C PRO A 8 -25.82 25.08 17.18
N PRO A 9 -25.73 26.15 16.38
CA PRO A 9 -25.12 26.08 15.06
C PRO A 9 -23.66 25.64 15.18
N VAL A 10 -23.30 24.57 14.47
CA VAL A 10 -21.94 24.07 14.37
C VAL A 10 -21.09 25.14 13.70
N VAL A 11 -20.14 25.72 14.43
CA VAL A 11 -19.17 26.68 13.90
C VAL A 11 -18.19 25.92 13.01
N VAL A 12 -18.36 26.03 11.69
CA VAL A 12 -17.50 25.37 10.71
C VAL A 12 -16.22 26.21 10.54
N SER A 13 -15.12 25.80 11.16
CA SER A 13 -13.80 26.36 10.90
C SER A 13 -13.24 25.77 9.59
N GLY A 14 -13.47 26.45 8.47
CA GLY A 14 -12.98 26.06 7.15
C GLY A 14 -12.37 27.25 6.43
N THR A 15 -11.44 27.00 5.49
CA THR A 15 -11.05 28.03 4.52
C THR A 15 -12.26 28.39 3.65
N ASP A 16 -12.30 29.61 3.09
CA ASP A 16 -13.38 30.04 2.17
C ASP A 16 -13.63 29.00 1.06
N ALA A 17 -12.57 28.31 0.60
CA ALA A 17 -12.66 27.24 -0.40
C ALA A 17 -13.44 26.00 0.09
N SER A 18 -13.23 25.55 1.32
CA SER A 18 -13.91 24.38 1.88
C SER A 18 -15.43 24.58 2.02
N VAL A 19 -15.85 25.81 2.32
CA VAL A 19 -17.27 26.19 2.39
C VAL A 19 -17.89 26.15 1.00
N LEU A 20 -17.24 26.76 0.01
CA LEU A 20 -17.71 26.76 -1.38
C LEU A 20 -17.81 25.35 -1.96
N ILE A 21 -16.83 24.49 -1.68
CA ILE A 21 -16.84 23.08 -2.11
C ILE A 21 -18.03 22.34 -1.51
N ARG A 22 -18.35 22.57 -0.23
CA ARG A 22 -19.50 21.95 0.43
C ARG A 22 -20.82 22.44 -0.18
N GLU A 23 -20.97 23.74 -0.37
CA GLU A 23 -22.17 24.31 -0.99
C GLU A 23 -22.38 23.75 -2.41
N ALA A 24 -21.30 23.69 -3.21
CA ALA A 24 -21.34 23.08 -4.53
C ALA A 24 -21.75 21.60 -4.45
N ALA A 25 -21.18 20.82 -3.53
CA ALA A 25 -21.54 19.42 -3.35
C ALA A 25 -23.03 19.24 -3.02
N HIS A 26 -23.58 20.03 -2.10
CA HIS A 26 -25.00 19.97 -1.78
C HIS A 26 -25.90 20.40 -2.94
N GLN A 27 -25.48 21.42 -3.71
CA GLN A 27 -26.20 21.85 -4.90
C GLN A 27 -26.24 20.75 -5.97
N HIS A 28 -25.10 20.10 -6.24
CA HIS A 28 -25.01 19.01 -7.21
C HIS A 28 -25.73 17.74 -6.74
N LEU A 29 -25.72 17.46 -5.43
CA LEU A 29 -26.56 16.40 -4.84
C LEU A 29 -28.05 16.67 -5.05
N ALA A 30 -28.50 17.92 -4.88
CA ALA A 30 -29.90 18.29 -5.08
C ALA A 30 -30.33 18.26 -6.55
N SER A 31 -29.42 18.57 -7.48
CA SER A 31 -29.70 18.60 -8.92
C SER A 31 -29.45 17.27 -9.65
N GLY A 32 -28.90 16.25 -8.96
CA GLY A 32 -28.57 14.95 -9.56
C GLY A 32 -27.37 14.98 -10.51
N GLN A 33 -26.49 15.98 -10.35
CA GLN A 33 -25.33 16.25 -11.20
C GLN A 33 -24.09 15.48 -10.72
N VAL A 34 -24.05 14.18 -11.02
CA VAL A 34 -23.02 13.26 -10.51
C VAL A 34 -21.60 13.57 -11.03
N GLU A 35 -21.46 14.00 -12.29
CA GLU A 35 -20.14 14.30 -12.87
C GLU A 35 -19.38 15.40 -12.09
N GLN A 36 -20.11 16.39 -11.58
CA GLN A 36 -19.54 17.47 -10.79
C GLN A 36 -19.12 16.97 -9.39
N LEU A 37 -19.83 15.98 -8.83
CA LEU A 37 -19.45 15.34 -7.58
C LEU A 37 -18.18 14.51 -7.72
N GLN A 38 -17.93 13.88 -8.87
CA GLN A 38 -16.68 13.15 -9.14
C GLN A 38 -15.46 14.07 -9.05
N TRP A 39 -15.55 15.25 -9.68
CA TRP A 39 -14.48 16.26 -9.58
C TRP A 39 -14.26 16.71 -8.14
N LEU A 40 -15.33 16.95 -7.38
CA LEU A 40 -15.24 17.34 -5.97
C LEU A 40 -14.60 16.24 -5.12
N CYS A 41 -14.91 14.97 -5.37
CA CYS A 41 -14.30 13.83 -4.68
C CYS A 41 -12.81 13.71 -4.93
N ALA A 42 -12.31 14.15 -6.09
CA ALA A 42 -10.88 14.18 -6.39
C ALA A 42 -10.16 15.45 -5.88
N HIS A 43 -10.90 16.47 -5.43
CA HIS A 43 -10.32 17.76 -5.08
C HIS A 43 -9.52 17.69 -3.75
N PRO A 44 -8.25 18.14 -3.69
CA PRO A 44 -7.43 18.02 -2.49
C PRO A 44 -8.00 18.78 -1.28
N GLU A 45 -8.71 19.87 -1.51
CA GLU A 45 -9.35 20.68 -0.45
C GLU A 45 -10.80 20.25 -0.12
N ALA A 46 -11.25 19.09 -0.61
CA ALA A 46 -12.57 18.58 -0.25
C ALA A 46 -12.68 18.41 1.27
N PRO A 47 -13.75 18.94 1.91
CA PRO A 47 -13.94 18.80 3.36
C PRO A 47 -13.93 17.33 3.78
N GLU A 48 -13.13 16.99 4.79
CA GLU A 48 -12.98 15.58 5.21
C GLU A 48 -14.27 14.95 5.75
N ASP A 49 -15.21 15.75 6.25
CA ASP A 49 -16.51 15.30 6.74
C ASP A 49 -17.55 15.13 5.63
N LEU A 50 -17.35 15.76 4.46
CA LEU A 50 -18.18 15.56 3.28
C LEU A 50 -17.94 14.17 2.65
N LEU A 51 -16.70 13.68 2.64
CA LEU A 51 -16.38 12.41 1.98
C LEU A 51 -17.11 11.20 2.61
N PRO A 52 -17.16 11.06 3.96
CA PRO A 52 -17.97 10.03 4.60
C PRO A 52 -19.47 10.19 4.34
N GLU A 53 -19.98 11.42 4.20
CA GLU A 53 -21.39 11.66 3.82
C GLU A 53 -21.69 11.11 2.41
N LEU A 54 -20.82 11.41 1.44
CA LEU A 54 -20.96 10.89 0.06
C LEU A 54 -20.85 9.36 0.03
N CYS A 55 -19.90 8.80 0.78
CA CYS A 55 -19.76 7.36 0.99
C CYS A 55 -21.04 6.76 1.59
N ASP A 56 -21.62 7.37 2.63
CA ASP A 56 -22.82 6.86 3.30
C ASP A 56 -24.05 6.84 2.38
N ARG A 57 -24.07 7.73 1.37
CA ARG A 57 -25.10 7.80 0.32
C ARG A 57 -24.82 6.87 -0.87
N GLY A 58 -23.66 6.21 -0.93
CA GLY A 58 -23.28 5.36 -2.06
C GLY A 58 -22.96 6.13 -3.33
N ILE A 59 -22.47 7.37 -3.21
CA ILE A 59 -22.20 8.27 -4.33
C ILE A 59 -20.69 8.37 -4.56
N CYS A 60 -20.27 8.30 -5.82
CA CYS A 60 -18.86 8.43 -6.23
C CYS A 60 -17.91 7.45 -5.52
N LEU A 61 -18.36 6.20 -5.30
CA LEU A 61 -17.58 5.20 -4.58
C LEU A 61 -16.23 4.92 -5.26
N ASP A 62 -16.20 4.90 -6.59
CA ASP A 62 -14.98 4.65 -7.34
C ASP A 62 -13.96 5.78 -7.14
N GLU A 63 -14.40 7.03 -7.20
CA GLU A 63 -13.54 8.20 -6.96
C GLU A 63 -13.08 8.26 -5.50
N LEU A 64 -13.97 7.96 -4.55
CA LEU A 64 -13.65 7.95 -3.13
C LEU A 64 -12.64 6.85 -2.78
N GLY A 65 -12.72 5.69 -3.43
CA GLY A 65 -11.82 4.58 -3.20
C GLY A 65 -10.42 4.74 -3.79
N HIS A 66 -10.26 5.52 -4.87
CA HIS A 66 -8.94 5.86 -5.44
C HIS A 66 -8.25 7.03 -4.71
N ARG A 67 -8.93 7.69 -3.77
CA ARG A 67 -8.41 8.85 -3.07
C ARG A 67 -7.51 8.44 -1.90
N SER A 68 -6.37 9.12 -1.77
CA SER A 68 -5.65 9.22 -0.50
C SER A 68 -6.51 9.99 0.50
N GLY A 69 -7.32 9.28 1.28
CA GLY A 69 -8.29 9.85 2.21
C GLY A 69 -7.98 9.56 3.68
N PRO A 70 -8.76 10.16 4.61
CA PRO A 70 -8.68 9.81 6.02
C PRO A 70 -9.03 8.33 6.19
N ARG A 71 -8.32 7.65 7.10
CA ARG A 71 -8.49 6.21 7.37
C ARG A 71 -9.96 5.81 7.58
N LYS A 72 -10.75 6.63 8.28
CA LYS A 72 -12.18 6.38 8.54
C LYS A 72 -13.01 6.25 7.26
N LEU A 73 -12.66 6.97 6.19
CA LEU A 73 -13.35 6.85 4.90
C LEU A 73 -13.07 5.49 4.27
N LEU A 74 -11.81 5.08 4.25
CA LEU A 74 -11.42 3.76 3.72
C LEU A 74 -12.07 2.64 4.54
N GLU A 75 -12.12 2.77 5.87
CA GLU A 75 -12.77 1.79 6.76
C GLU A 75 -14.25 1.63 6.39
N ARG A 76 -14.96 2.75 6.16
CA ARG A 76 -16.36 2.72 5.70
C ARG A 76 -16.51 2.09 4.31
N LEU A 77 -15.66 2.42 3.35
CA LEU A 77 -15.70 1.85 2.00
C LEU A 77 -15.46 0.33 2.03
N ALA A 78 -14.48 -0.12 2.81
CA ALA A 78 -14.18 -1.53 2.99
C ALA A 78 -15.34 -2.27 3.68
N GLU A 79 -15.80 -1.79 4.84
CA GLU A 79 -16.80 -2.49 5.65
C GLU A 79 -18.19 -2.50 5.01
N ARG A 80 -18.63 -1.39 4.44
CA ARG A 80 -20.01 -1.25 3.95
C ARG A 80 -20.19 -1.72 2.51
N PHE A 81 -19.19 -1.48 1.67
CA PHE A 81 -19.29 -1.74 0.23
C PHE A 81 -18.36 -2.86 -0.24
N GLY A 82 -17.43 -3.33 0.60
CA GLY A 82 -16.44 -4.32 0.20
C GLY A 82 -15.53 -3.82 -0.92
N TYR A 83 -15.25 -2.52 -0.95
CA TYR A 83 -14.51 -1.91 -2.05
C TYR A 83 -13.04 -2.34 -2.04
N ASP A 84 -12.61 -3.06 -3.09
CA ASP A 84 -11.33 -3.76 -3.12
C ASP A 84 -10.12 -2.83 -2.92
N GLU A 85 -10.08 -1.66 -3.57
CA GLU A 85 -8.95 -0.72 -3.43
C GLU A 85 -8.85 -0.14 -2.01
N ALA A 86 -9.99 0.10 -1.36
CA ALA A 86 -10.01 0.59 0.02
C ALA A 86 -9.51 -0.48 0.99
N ILE A 87 -9.93 -1.73 0.79
CA ILE A 87 -9.43 -2.89 1.54
C ILE A 87 -7.92 -3.03 1.35
N ASN A 88 -7.42 -2.95 0.11
CA ASN A 88 -5.98 -3.07 -0.18
C ASN A 88 -5.17 -1.98 0.50
N THR A 89 -5.62 -0.72 0.34
CA THR A 89 -4.95 0.45 0.89
C THR A 89 -4.89 0.37 2.42
N LEU A 90 -6.01 0.00 3.07
CA LEU A 90 -6.03 -0.23 4.51
C LEU A 90 -5.12 -1.38 4.92
N ALA A 91 -5.17 -2.52 4.23
CA ALA A 91 -4.32 -3.66 4.54
C ALA A 91 -2.85 -3.25 4.60
N VAL A 92 -2.37 -2.54 3.58
CA VAL A 92 -1.00 -2.02 3.52
C VAL A 92 -0.72 -1.06 4.66
N GLN A 93 -1.57 -0.05 4.88
CA GLN A 93 -1.39 0.92 5.98
C GLN A 93 -1.30 0.23 7.34
N LEU A 94 -2.25 -0.66 7.64
CA LEU A 94 -2.28 -1.41 8.90
C LEU A 94 -1.04 -2.31 9.06
N TYR A 95 -0.50 -2.83 7.97
CA TYR A 95 0.64 -3.74 7.98
C TYR A 95 1.99 -3.02 8.12
N THR A 96 2.15 -1.86 7.50
CA THR A 96 3.42 -1.12 7.41
C THR A 96 3.57 0.03 8.40
N ASP A 97 2.47 0.55 8.98
CA ASP A 97 2.52 1.65 9.95
C ASP A 97 2.84 1.15 11.36
N ALA A 98 3.93 1.64 11.95
CA ALA A 98 4.39 1.26 13.29
C ALA A 98 3.47 1.79 14.41
N GLU A 99 2.73 2.87 14.18
CA GLU A 99 1.81 3.47 15.16
C GLU A 99 0.50 2.69 15.28
N VAL A 100 0.20 1.84 14.29
CA VAL A 100 -1.00 1.00 14.30
C VAL A 100 -0.74 -0.28 15.11
N PRO A 101 -1.53 -0.54 16.17
CA PRO A 101 -1.43 -1.77 16.95
C PRO A 101 -1.60 -3.05 16.12
N ALA A 102 -0.84 -4.10 16.46
CA ALA A 102 -0.88 -5.37 15.74
C ALA A 102 -2.27 -6.06 15.81
N ASP A 103 -3.01 -5.91 16.91
CA ASP A 103 -4.35 -6.48 17.07
C ASP A 103 -5.37 -5.90 16.07
N ALA A 104 -5.23 -4.61 15.72
CA ALA A 104 -6.05 -3.99 14.67
C ALA A 104 -5.78 -4.63 13.31
N PHE A 105 -4.51 -4.87 12.97
CA PHE A 105 -4.14 -5.58 11.74
C PHE A 105 -4.65 -7.03 11.75
N VAL A 106 -4.49 -7.77 12.86
CA VAL A 106 -4.95 -9.16 13.00
C VAL A 106 -6.46 -9.27 12.74
N ARG A 107 -7.28 -8.40 13.36
CA ARG A 107 -8.74 -8.40 13.12
C ARG A 107 -9.06 -8.16 11.65
N PHE A 108 -8.37 -7.20 11.03
CA PHE A 108 -8.61 -6.84 9.64
C PHE A 108 -8.24 -7.96 8.67
N ILE A 109 -7.05 -8.56 8.81
CA ILE A 109 -6.60 -9.60 7.89
C ILE A 109 -7.43 -10.89 8.02
N GLU A 110 -7.94 -11.21 9.21
CA GLU A 110 -8.88 -12.33 9.40
C GLU A 110 -10.24 -12.06 8.75
N GLN A 111 -10.74 -10.83 8.83
CA GLN A 111 -12.01 -10.44 8.18
C GLN A 111 -11.94 -10.60 6.65
N TYR A 112 -10.79 -10.31 6.04
CA TYR A 112 -10.59 -10.35 4.59
C TYR A 112 -9.70 -11.51 4.14
N ARG A 113 -9.61 -12.59 4.93
CA ARG A 113 -8.70 -13.72 4.70
C ARG A 113 -8.87 -14.41 3.34
N ASP A 114 -10.07 -14.38 2.77
CA ASP A 114 -10.38 -15.01 1.48
C ASP A 114 -10.05 -14.11 0.27
N ARG A 115 -9.51 -12.90 0.50
CA ARG A 115 -9.12 -11.96 -0.55
C ARG A 115 -7.67 -12.19 -0.97
N GLY A 116 -7.45 -13.18 -1.85
CA GLY A 116 -6.11 -13.56 -2.30
C GLY A 116 -5.26 -12.40 -2.85
N TRP A 117 -5.85 -11.47 -3.61
CA TRP A 117 -5.16 -10.30 -4.15
C TRP A 117 -4.63 -9.35 -3.05
N MET A 118 -5.30 -9.27 -1.90
CA MET A 118 -4.87 -8.47 -0.75
C MET A 118 -3.65 -9.13 -0.12
N LEU A 119 -3.69 -10.45 0.08
CA LEU A 119 -2.59 -11.23 0.64
C LEU A 119 -1.35 -11.20 -0.28
N GLU A 120 -1.54 -11.28 -1.59
CA GLU A 120 -0.47 -11.10 -2.58
C GLU A 120 0.17 -9.72 -2.46
N THR A 121 -0.63 -8.66 -2.35
CA THR A 121 -0.13 -7.29 -2.14
C THR A 121 0.70 -7.19 -0.85
N LEU A 122 0.20 -7.74 0.26
CA LEU A 122 0.89 -7.74 1.55
C LEU A 122 2.20 -8.54 1.53
N ALA A 123 2.29 -9.61 0.73
CA ALA A 123 3.50 -10.41 0.57
C ALA A 123 4.68 -9.58 0.00
N HIS A 124 4.40 -8.51 -0.73
CA HIS A 124 5.39 -7.59 -1.26
C HIS A 124 5.82 -6.48 -0.30
N GLN A 125 5.15 -6.34 0.85
CA GLN A 125 5.39 -5.28 1.83
C GLN A 125 6.29 -5.75 2.98
N VAL A 126 6.89 -4.79 3.69
CA VAL A 126 7.69 -5.05 4.90
C VAL A 126 6.81 -4.76 6.13
N PRO A 127 6.57 -5.74 7.00
CA PRO A 127 5.77 -5.51 8.20
C PRO A 127 6.46 -4.52 9.15
N SER A 128 5.68 -3.71 9.84
CA SER A 128 6.21 -2.80 10.86
C SER A 128 6.62 -3.51 12.16
N SER A 129 6.17 -4.74 12.39
CA SER A 129 6.50 -5.53 13.57
C SER A 129 6.51 -7.04 13.29
N GLN A 130 7.14 -7.82 14.19
CA GLN A 130 7.18 -9.28 14.09
C GLN A 130 5.78 -9.90 14.24
N GLU A 131 4.95 -9.34 15.10
CA GLU A 131 3.58 -9.80 15.35
C GLU A 131 2.72 -9.67 14.08
N LYS A 132 2.82 -8.55 13.36
CA LYS A 132 2.13 -8.37 12.08
C LYS A 132 2.64 -9.36 11.03
N ALA A 133 3.95 -9.60 10.98
CA ALA A 133 4.53 -10.61 10.11
C ALA A 133 3.99 -12.02 10.39
N GLN A 134 3.88 -12.39 11.66
CA GLN A 134 3.33 -13.68 12.10
C GLN A 134 1.85 -13.81 11.77
N ALA A 135 1.06 -12.76 11.99
CA ALA A 135 -0.35 -12.72 11.63
C ALA A 135 -0.57 -12.95 10.14
N PHE A 136 0.19 -12.25 9.28
CA PHE A 136 0.17 -12.49 7.83
C PHE A 136 0.51 -13.95 7.50
N CYS A 137 1.61 -14.49 8.03
CA CYS A 137 2.00 -15.87 7.75
C CYS A 137 0.95 -16.89 8.20
N SER A 138 0.28 -16.66 9.33
CA SER A 138 -0.78 -17.52 9.84
C SER A 138 -1.99 -17.54 8.91
N VAL A 139 -2.47 -16.37 8.47
CA VAL A 139 -3.60 -16.29 7.53
C VAL A 139 -3.24 -16.87 6.17
N ALA A 140 -2.06 -16.51 5.63
CA ALA A 140 -1.57 -17.03 4.37
C ALA A 140 -1.48 -18.56 4.39
N ALA A 141 -0.95 -19.17 5.45
CA ALA A 141 -0.84 -20.63 5.56
C ALA A 141 -2.21 -21.36 5.53
N GLY A 142 -3.30 -20.67 5.87
CA GLY A 142 -4.66 -21.20 5.82
C GLY A 142 -5.41 -20.94 4.51
N HIS A 143 -4.84 -20.19 3.57
CA HIS A 143 -5.46 -19.86 2.28
C HIS A 143 -5.14 -20.91 1.20
N PRO A 144 -6.03 -21.20 0.22
CA PRO A 144 -5.74 -22.13 -0.88
C PRO A 144 -4.44 -21.83 -1.63
N ASP A 145 -4.18 -20.55 -1.92
CA ASP A 145 -2.94 -20.07 -2.56
C ASP A 145 -1.82 -19.71 -1.56
N GLY A 146 -1.92 -20.19 -0.31
CA GLY A 146 -1.05 -19.78 0.79
C GLY A 146 0.44 -19.93 0.54
N GLN A 147 0.85 -21.04 -0.08
CA GLN A 147 2.25 -21.29 -0.43
C GLN A 147 2.82 -20.20 -1.36
N HIS A 148 2.04 -19.78 -2.34
CA HIS A 148 2.43 -18.72 -3.26
C HIS A 148 2.72 -17.40 -2.53
N PHE A 149 1.84 -17.00 -1.60
CA PHE A 149 2.04 -15.76 -0.83
C PHE A 149 3.28 -15.83 0.07
N LEU A 150 3.54 -16.99 0.68
CA LEU A 150 4.73 -17.20 1.52
C LEU A 150 6.03 -17.16 0.70
N GLU A 151 6.02 -17.70 -0.53
CA GLU A 151 7.14 -17.60 -1.47
C GLU A 151 7.42 -16.15 -1.88
N LEU A 152 6.37 -15.39 -2.24
CA LEU A 152 6.50 -13.96 -2.57
C LEU A 152 7.11 -13.17 -1.42
N ARG A 153 6.66 -13.45 -0.19
CA ARG A 153 7.23 -12.84 1.02
C ARG A 153 8.68 -13.24 1.23
N ASN A 154 9.03 -14.51 1.02
CA ASN A 154 10.42 -14.97 1.13
C ASN A 154 11.33 -14.26 0.12
N VAL A 155 10.88 -14.10 -1.13
CA VAL A 155 11.59 -13.30 -2.14
C VAL A 155 11.76 -11.85 -1.68
N LYS A 156 10.73 -11.24 -1.07
CA LYS A 156 10.82 -9.88 -0.53
C LYS A 156 11.85 -9.78 0.60
N LEU A 157 11.92 -10.76 1.49
CA LEU A 157 12.93 -10.79 2.56
C LEU A 157 14.35 -10.94 1.99
N GLN A 158 14.55 -11.83 1.03
CA GLN A 158 15.84 -12.01 0.35
C GLN A 158 16.27 -10.74 -0.42
N GLU A 159 15.32 -10.00 -1.00
CA GLU A 159 15.60 -8.70 -1.64
C GLU A 159 16.15 -7.69 -0.63
N LEU A 160 15.54 -7.59 0.57
CA LEU A 160 16.02 -6.69 1.63
C LEU A 160 17.38 -7.12 2.15
N GLU A 161 17.55 -8.43 2.40
CA GLU A 161 18.81 -9.02 2.82
C GLU A 161 19.92 -8.69 1.83
N ALA A 162 19.68 -8.87 0.52
CA ALA A 162 20.61 -8.53 -0.55
C ALA A 162 20.98 -7.05 -0.61
N GLN A 163 20.11 -6.13 -0.21
CA GLN A 163 20.42 -4.69 -0.18
C GLN A 163 21.45 -4.36 0.91
N SER A 164 21.40 -5.07 2.04
CA SER A 164 22.25 -4.81 3.22
C SER A 164 23.39 -5.81 3.42
N ALA A 165 23.43 -6.90 2.64
CA ALA A 165 24.40 -7.97 2.80
C ALA A 165 25.84 -7.44 2.73
N THR A 166 26.67 -7.84 3.69
CA THR A 166 28.09 -7.46 3.78
C THR A 166 29.02 -8.67 3.73
N ALA A 167 28.54 -9.84 4.17
CA ALA A 167 29.34 -11.05 4.22
C ALA A 167 29.41 -11.72 2.82
N PRO A 168 30.61 -12.09 2.32
CA PRO A 168 30.75 -12.73 1.02
C PRO A 168 29.89 -14.00 0.87
N ALA A 169 29.88 -14.87 1.90
CA ALA A 169 29.10 -16.11 1.86
C ALA A 169 27.58 -15.87 1.74
N GLU A 170 27.06 -14.78 2.33
CA GLU A 170 25.66 -14.39 2.24
C GLU A 170 25.33 -13.86 0.83
N ILE A 171 26.21 -13.02 0.28
CA ILE A 171 26.10 -12.48 -1.09
C ILE A 171 26.11 -13.64 -2.11
N ASP A 172 27.03 -14.59 -1.96
CA ASP A 172 27.13 -15.76 -2.86
C ASP A 172 25.84 -16.61 -2.80
N ARG A 173 25.31 -16.85 -1.59
CA ARG A 173 24.04 -17.57 -1.39
C ARG A 173 22.87 -16.84 -2.06
N LEU A 174 22.76 -15.52 -1.87
CA LEU A 174 21.70 -14.70 -2.45
C LEU A 174 21.82 -14.64 -3.98
N PHE A 175 23.03 -14.56 -4.52
CA PHE A 175 23.28 -14.61 -5.95
C PHE A 175 22.88 -15.98 -6.53
N ALA A 176 23.19 -17.07 -5.85
CA ALA A 176 22.81 -18.42 -6.27
C ALA A 176 21.30 -18.68 -6.31
N SER A 177 20.47 -17.84 -5.66
CA SER A 177 19.00 -17.97 -5.68
C SER A 177 18.39 -17.87 -7.09
N GLY A 178 19.08 -17.17 -8.02
CA GLY A 178 18.55 -16.94 -9.37
C GLY A 178 17.36 -15.98 -9.45
N GLU A 179 16.88 -15.44 -8.33
CA GLU A 179 15.67 -14.62 -8.30
C GLU A 179 15.94 -13.20 -8.82
N PRO A 180 15.28 -12.75 -9.89
CA PRO A 180 15.58 -11.45 -10.51
C PRO A 180 15.46 -10.24 -9.58
N ARG A 181 14.55 -10.26 -8.60
CA ARG A 181 14.43 -9.16 -7.62
C ARG A 181 15.65 -9.11 -6.68
N VAL A 182 16.13 -10.27 -6.25
CA VAL A 182 17.33 -10.40 -5.42
C VAL A 182 18.58 -9.98 -6.21
N TRP A 183 18.70 -10.41 -7.47
CA TRP A 183 19.79 -9.99 -8.36
C TRP A 183 19.84 -8.48 -8.59
N ARG A 184 18.67 -7.83 -8.75
CA ARG A 184 18.60 -6.37 -8.84
C ARG A 184 19.09 -5.70 -7.55
N ALA A 185 18.68 -6.20 -6.39
CA ALA A 185 19.17 -5.68 -5.11
C ALA A 185 20.70 -5.82 -4.96
N LEU A 186 21.24 -7.00 -5.29
CA LEU A 186 22.69 -7.25 -5.29
C LEU A 186 23.44 -6.32 -6.25
N ALA A 187 22.91 -6.10 -7.46
CA ALA A 187 23.53 -5.22 -8.45
C ALA A 187 23.79 -3.80 -7.89
N GLY A 188 22.89 -3.30 -7.04
CA GLY A 188 23.01 -2.00 -6.38
C GLY A 188 23.86 -1.97 -5.10
N ASN A 189 24.15 -3.12 -4.50
CA ASN A 189 24.84 -3.22 -3.20
C ASN A 189 26.37 -3.01 -3.34
N PRO A 190 26.97 -2.02 -2.63
CA PRO A 190 28.40 -1.69 -2.77
C PRO A 190 29.35 -2.78 -2.26
N ASN A 191 28.89 -3.74 -1.46
CA ASN A 191 29.72 -4.81 -0.92
C ASN A 191 29.86 -6.01 -1.87
N VAL A 192 29.07 -6.07 -2.94
CA VAL A 192 29.12 -7.17 -3.91
C VAL A 192 30.46 -7.17 -4.64
N SER A 193 31.01 -8.36 -4.86
CA SER A 193 32.30 -8.55 -5.53
C SER A 193 32.23 -8.13 -7.01
N THR A 194 33.36 -7.70 -7.57
CA THR A 194 33.45 -7.30 -8.98
C THR A 194 33.05 -8.44 -9.92
N ASN A 195 33.42 -9.68 -9.58
CA ASN A 195 33.07 -10.87 -10.35
C ASN A 195 31.53 -11.03 -10.46
N ILE A 196 30.80 -10.97 -9.34
CA ILE A 196 29.33 -11.07 -9.38
C ILE A 196 28.72 -9.90 -10.16
N LEU A 197 29.25 -8.68 -10.00
CA LEU A 197 28.75 -7.52 -10.73
C LEU A 197 28.98 -7.64 -12.26
N GLU A 198 30.10 -8.21 -12.70
CA GLU A 198 30.39 -8.47 -14.12
C GLU A 198 29.40 -9.50 -14.71
N GLN A 199 29.10 -10.55 -13.95
CA GLN A 199 28.06 -11.52 -14.33
C GLN A 199 26.69 -10.85 -14.45
N LEU A 200 26.26 -10.09 -13.43
CA LEU A 200 25.00 -9.35 -13.43
C LEU A 200 24.94 -8.31 -14.58
N ALA A 201 26.05 -7.65 -14.90
CA ALA A 201 26.16 -6.69 -16.00
C ALA A 201 26.02 -7.32 -17.40
N SER A 202 26.15 -8.65 -17.48
CA SER A 202 26.05 -9.45 -18.70
C SER A 202 24.72 -10.22 -18.81
N THR A 203 23.92 -10.25 -17.75
CA THR A 203 22.64 -10.98 -17.70
C THR A 203 21.64 -10.50 -18.78
N THR A 204 20.97 -11.45 -19.44
CA THR A 204 19.96 -11.24 -20.48
C THR A 204 18.80 -12.22 -20.28
N GLY A 205 17.68 -12.03 -20.99
CA GLY A 205 16.60 -13.04 -21.06
C GLY A 205 15.75 -13.24 -19.81
N ILE A 206 15.98 -12.46 -18.74
CA ILE A 206 15.19 -12.54 -17.49
C ILE A 206 14.41 -11.25 -17.22
N ARG A 207 13.39 -11.35 -16.37
CA ARG A 207 12.67 -10.19 -15.83
C ARG A 207 13.68 -9.23 -15.16
N LEU A 208 13.51 -7.92 -15.32
CA LEU A 208 14.42 -6.88 -14.79
C LEU A 208 15.86 -6.89 -15.34
N ALA A 209 16.21 -7.69 -16.36
CA ALA A 209 17.59 -7.77 -16.88
C ALA A 209 18.19 -6.39 -17.23
N ARG A 210 17.39 -5.47 -17.78
CA ARG A 210 17.85 -4.11 -18.10
C ARG A 210 18.27 -3.35 -16.84
N GLN A 211 17.43 -3.33 -15.80
CA GLN A 211 17.73 -2.65 -14.54
C GLN A 211 18.95 -3.27 -13.85
N ILE A 212 18.98 -4.61 -13.75
CA ILE A 212 20.12 -5.35 -13.17
C ILE A 212 21.44 -4.92 -13.83
N ARG A 213 21.50 -4.89 -15.16
CA ARG A 213 22.71 -4.47 -15.87
C ARG A 213 23.08 -3.01 -15.63
N THR A 214 22.09 -2.11 -15.63
CA THR A 214 22.32 -0.68 -15.38
C THR A 214 22.92 -0.48 -13.99
N ASP A 215 22.31 -1.08 -12.96
CA ASP A 215 22.73 -0.94 -11.57
C ASP A 215 24.12 -1.56 -11.35
N ALA A 216 24.38 -2.75 -11.90
CA ALA A 216 25.67 -3.42 -11.78
C ALA A 216 26.82 -2.64 -12.43
N ARG A 217 26.60 -2.05 -13.62
CA ARG A 217 27.59 -1.21 -14.30
C ARG A 217 27.89 0.07 -13.53
N ALA A 218 26.84 0.72 -12.99
CA ALA A 218 27.02 1.88 -12.14
C ALA A 218 27.85 1.53 -10.89
N ASN A 219 27.62 0.36 -10.32
CA ASN A 219 28.36 -0.11 -9.15
C ASN A 219 29.83 -0.45 -9.46
N LEU A 220 30.09 -1.14 -10.58
CA LEU A 220 31.46 -1.37 -11.08
C LEU A 220 32.21 -0.06 -11.30
N ALA A 221 31.58 0.92 -11.93
CA ALA A 221 32.18 2.23 -12.17
C ALA A 221 32.60 2.93 -10.87
N ARG A 222 31.81 2.82 -9.79
CA ARG A 222 32.16 3.37 -8.47
C ARG A 222 33.34 2.65 -7.81
N LYS A 223 33.51 1.34 -8.05
CA LYS A 223 34.61 0.54 -7.48
C LYS A 223 35.96 0.77 -8.17
N SER A 224 35.95 1.31 -9.39
CA SER A 224 37.16 1.61 -10.15
C SER A 224 37.74 3.01 -9.88
N GLN A 225 37.07 3.81 -9.04
CA GLN A 225 37.54 5.14 -8.58
C GLN A 225 38.36 4.98 -7.30
#